data_AF-A0A3L7SX69-F1
#
_entry.id   AF-A0A3L7SX69-F1
#
_cell.length_a   1.000
_cell.length_b   1.000
_cell.length_c   1.000
_cell.angle_alpha   90.00
_cell.angle_beta   90.00
_cell.angle_gamma   90.00
#
_symmetry.space_group_name_H-M   'P 1'
#
loop_
_entity.id
_entity.type
_entity.pdbx_description
1 polymer ?
#
loop_
_entity_poly.entity_id
_entity_poly.type
_entity_poly.pdbx_seq_one_letter_code
_entity_poly.pdbx_strand_id
1 'polypeptide(L)'
;MRSFKVLFTLGLLFLGNLAARAADDNKPLKVFILAGQSNMEGQAVVDLDGKNYNDGKGTLKFLFNDPEKQKMVKHLKDDSNGWKVRNDVWVRYQREKSPLLAGPLGVGFSVYGGKHHFGPELQFGHIVGDALSNQVLLIKTAWGGKSLYKDFRPPSSGGEVGVYYKKMIDDVQTSLGNLKTDFPAYDGKGYEIAGFVWYHGWNDGVDPKNAVPEYEKNLANLIRDVRKDLKSPKLPVVIGELTGPWVEAPGAWTTLRKAQAAVAKQTEFVGNVVFVETHDFVRPAKDSPNPSHGHHEFGNAETYFLVGDALGKGMLKLLNPKADGKPNLSFNAYQAQDKKEAEKPTSHTKRTVEGWTIRVDDRLLKPENKEKLDRAIRFLEAKLVDIKLVVPEDKVKKLQTVNIVLDLTHGKLGPMQYHPGAGWLTSNGYSADLVKCVHLPRIDDLVTKRNTNEQPWVILHELAHAYHDQFLGFDEPRIKDAYENYKKSGRGDMTLLYNGKRVKHYALTNQMEFFAEMTEAYFGSNDFFPFNRAELKESEPQIYEVLNNTWNSPSTKK
;
A
#
# COMPACT_ATOMS: atom_id res chain seq x y z
N MET A 1 29.45 -14.12 73.60
CA MET A 1 28.38 -13.12 73.39
C MET A 1 28.69 -12.32 72.13
N ARG A 2 27.69 -12.16 71.25
CA ARG A 2 27.61 -11.28 70.05
C ARG A 2 28.49 -11.72 68.85
N SER A 3 27.96 -12.51 67.91
CA SER A 3 27.09 -12.17 66.76
C SER A 3 27.82 -11.48 65.60
N PHE A 4 28.30 -12.29 64.64
CA PHE A 4 28.59 -11.86 63.26
C PHE A 4 27.49 -12.42 62.35
N LYS A 5 26.67 -11.53 61.78
CA LYS A 5 25.71 -11.87 60.72
C LYS A 5 26.43 -11.72 59.37
N VAL A 6 26.64 -12.85 58.69
CA VAL A 6 26.99 -12.89 57.26
C VAL A 6 25.67 -12.80 56.49
N LEU A 7 25.47 -11.73 55.72
CA LEU A 7 24.35 -11.59 54.81
C LEU A 7 24.70 -12.27 53.48
N PHE A 8 23.87 -13.24 53.09
CA PHE A 8 23.79 -13.80 51.74
C PHE A 8 23.27 -12.73 50.77
N THR A 9 24.01 -12.45 49.70
CA THR A 9 23.46 -11.73 48.53
C THR A 9 23.43 -12.70 47.35
N LEU A 10 22.22 -13.15 47.03
CA LEU A 10 21.86 -13.88 45.81
C LEU A 10 22.22 -13.02 44.58
N GLY A 11 23.18 -13.47 43.77
CA GLY A 11 23.31 -13.04 42.38
C GLY A 11 22.33 -13.84 41.52
N LEU A 12 21.14 -13.30 41.28
CA LEU A 12 20.21 -13.86 40.30
C LEU A 12 20.46 -13.26 38.92
N LEU A 13 20.51 -14.16 37.94
CA LEU A 13 20.67 -13.91 36.52
C LEU A 13 19.63 -12.89 35.99
N PHE A 14 20.12 -11.89 35.28
CA PHE A 14 19.33 -11.15 34.29
C PHE A 14 19.09 -12.05 33.09
N LEU A 15 17.99 -12.81 33.10
CA LEU A 15 17.35 -13.29 31.87
C LEU A 15 16.47 -12.16 31.35
N GLY A 16 17.00 -11.37 30.42
CA GLY A 16 16.24 -10.39 29.67
C GLY A 16 15.13 -11.08 28.88
N ASN A 17 13.90 -10.66 29.12
CA ASN A 17 12.72 -11.04 28.34
C ASN A 17 12.87 -10.51 26.90
N LEU A 18 13.43 -11.32 26.01
CA LEU A 18 13.22 -11.20 24.56
C LEU A 18 11.85 -11.82 24.26
N ALA A 19 10.79 -11.01 24.35
CA ALA A 19 9.50 -11.39 23.80
C ALA A 19 9.57 -11.30 22.26
N ALA A 20 10.12 -12.35 21.64
CA ALA A 20 9.80 -12.66 20.25
C ALA A 20 8.30 -12.87 20.18
N ARG A 21 7.61 -12.16 19.28
CA ARG A 21 6.19 -12.38 19.03
C ARG A 21 6.06 -13.79 18.45
N ALA A 22 5.70 -14.75 19.31
CA ALA A 22 5.43 -16.11 18.87
C ALA A 22 4.25 -16.06 17.90
N ALA A 23 4.37 -16.74 16.76
CA ALA A 23 3.23 -17.04 15.92
C ALA A 23 2.17 -17.74 16.77
N ASP A 24 0.90 -17.53 16.45
CA ASP A 24 -0.22 -18.16 17.16
C ASP A 24 -0.06 -19.69 17.09
N ASP A 25 0.10 -20.34 18.24
CA ASP A 25 0.42 -21.77 18.43
C ASP A 25 -0.67 -22.72 17.88
N ASN A 26 -1.51 -22.33 16.93
CA ASN A 26 -2.57 -23.19 16.39
C ASN A 26 -2.89 -23.00 14.89
N LYS A 27 -2.05 -22.30 14.12
CA LYS A 27 -2.32 -22.04 12.69
C LYS A 27 -1.25 -22.67 11.78
N PRO A 28 -1.62 -23.13 10.56
CA PRO A 28 -0.67 -23.75 9.64
C PRO A 28 0.36 -22.72 9.13
N LEU A 29 1.54 -23.20 8.74
CA LEU A 29 2.56 -22.39 8.08
C LEU A 29 2.00 -21.79 6.77
N LYS A 30 2.15 -20.47 6.57
CA LYS A 30 1.79 -19.80 5.31
C LYS A 30 3.01 -19.77 4.39
N VAL A 31 2.91 -20.40 3.23
CA VAL A 31 3.99 -20.52 2.26
C VAL A 31 3.74 -19.60 1.07
N PHE A 32 4.69 -18.72 0.78
CA PHE A 32 4.67 -17.84 -0.39
C PHE A 32 5.82 -18.20 -1.32
N ILE A 33 5.51 -18.33 -2.61
CA ILE A 33 6.50 -18.63 -3.64
C ILE A 33 6.86 -17.33 -4.34
N LEU A 34 8.13 -16.96 -4.28
CA LEU A 34 8.69 -15.76 -4.89
C LEU A 34 9.49 -16.20 -6.12
N ALA A 35 8.83 -16.22 -7.26
CA ALA A 35 9.35 -16.73 -8.52
C ALA A 35 9.70 -15.59 -9.49
N GLY A 36 10.72 -15.80 -10.31
CA GLY A 36 11.12 -14.81 -11.29
C GLY A 36 12.52 -15.00 -11.85
N GLN A 37 13.09 -13.92 -12.35
CA GLN A 37 14.47 -13.90 -12.86
C GLN A 37 15.40 -13.08 -11.97
N SER A 38 16.46 -12.50 -12.55
CA SER A 38 17.53 -11.79 -11.85
C SER A 38 17.09 -10.74 -10.83
N ASN A 39 15.99 -10.02 -11.07
CA ASN A 39 15.49 -9.01 -10.14
C ASN A 39 14.77 -9.64 -8.92
N MET A 40 14.24 -10.85 -9.05
CA MET A 40 13.79 -11.63 -7.90
C MET A 40 14.97 -12.28 -7.15
N GLU A 41 16.12 -12.50 -7.81
CA GLU A 41 17.29 -13.10 -7.15
C GLU A 41 17.88 -12.20 -6.04
N GLY A 42 17.71 -10.88 -6.15
CA GLY A 42 18.12 -9.90 -5.15
C GLY A 42 19.43 -9.20 -5.49
N GLN A 43 19.32 -8.09 -6.21
CA GLN A 43 20.44 -7.29 -6.73
C GLN A 43 20.66 -5.99 -5.94
N ALA A 44 19.76 -5.66 -5.01
CA ALA A 44 19.85 -4.42 -4.25
C ALA A 44 21.02 -4.47 -3.28
N VAL A 45 21.81 -3.41 -3.26
CA VAL A 45 23.02 -3.31 -2.44
C VAL A 45 22.67 -2.82 -1.03
N VAL A 46 23.16 -3.52 -0.02
CA VAL A 46 22.94 -3.19 1.39
C VAL A 46 23.89 -2.09 1.84
N ASP A 47 25.20 -2.30 1.73
CA ASP A 47 26.20 -1.47 2.41
C ASP A 47 27.52 -1.27 1.65
N LEU A 48 27.68 -1.85 0.46
CA LEU A 48 28.90 -1.71 -0.35
C LEU A 48 29.05 -0.28 -0.86
N ASP A 49 30.26 0.27 -0.76
CA ASP A 49 30.59 1.65 -1.09
C ASP A 49 31.87 1.75 -1.95
N GLY A 50 32.36 2.98 -2.13
CA GLY A 50 33.48 3.32 -3.00
C GLY A 50 33.13 3.40 -4.49
N LYS A 51 34.15 3.65 -5.31
CA LYS A 51 34.00 3.98 -6.74
C LYS A 51 33.21 2.92 -7.54
N ASN A 52 33.35 1.64 -7.18
CA ASN A 52 32.67 0.54 -7.87
C ASN A 52 31.17 0.45 -7.54
N TYR A 53 30.72 1.11 -6.46
CA TYR A 53 29.32 1.16 -6.02
C TYR A 53 28.80 2.60 -5.93
N ASN A 54 29.32 3.50 -6.78
CA ASN A 54 28.92 4.91 -6.85
C ASN A 54 28.93 5.60 -5.48
N ASP A 55 30.01 5.35 -4.72
CA ASP A 55 30.23 5.87 -3.36
C ASP A 55 29.09 5.52 -2.38
N GLY A 56 28.42 4.40 -2.62
CA GLY A 56 27.33 3.87 -1.80
C GLY A 56 25.98 4.55 -2.03
N LYS A 57 25.83 5.42 -3.05
CA LYS A 57 24.55 6.08 -3.36
C LYS A 57 23.46 5.05 -3.64
N GLY A 58 22.28 5.25 -3.06
CA GLY A 58 21.13 4.36 -3.28
C GLY A 58 21.26 2.97 -2.66
N THR A 59 22.28 2.72 -1.83
CA THR A 59 22.37 1.51 -1.00
C THR A 59 21.38 1.57 0.16
N LEU A 60 21.10 0.44 0.82
CA LEU A 60 20.24 0.44 2.01
C LEU A 60 20.86 1.32 3.12
N LYS A 61 22.17 1.22 3.35
CA LYS A 61 22.95 2.07 4.27
C LYS A 61 22.76 3.56 3.95
N PHE A 62 22.75 3.93 2.67
CA PHE A 62 22.47 5.30 2.25
C PHE A 62 21.07 5.77 2.65
N LEU A 63 20.03 4.94 2.43
CA LEU A 63 18.65 5.29 2.80
C LEU A 63 18.46 5.50 4.31
N PHE A 64 19.26 4.86 5.15
CA PHE A 64 19.24 5.08 6.60
C PHE A 64 19.81 6.43 7.02
N ASN A 65 20.77 6.94 6.23
CA ASN A 65 21.41 8.24 6.49
C ASN A 65 20.65 9.40 5.86
N ASP A 66 19.68 9.12 5.00
CA ASP A 66 18.78 10.10 4.39
C ASP A 66 17.56 10.33 5.30
N PRO A 67 17.38 11.54 5.88
CA PRO A 67 16.27 11.83 6.79
C PRO A 67 14.87 11.66 6.19
N GLU A 68 14.73 11.80 4.87
CA GLU A 68 13.44 11.62 4.19
C GLU A 68 13.13 10.14 3.99
N LYS A 69 14.15 9.32 3.74
CA LYS A 69 13.99 7.88 3.45
C LYS A 69 14.11 6.99 4.67
N GLN A 70 14.78 7.43 5.74
CA GLN A 70 15.03 6.63 6.94
C GLN A 70 13.72 6.08 7.53
N LYS A 71 12.62 6.85 7.51
CA LYS A 71 11.33 6.43 8.07
C LYS A 71 10.77 5.16 7.41
N MET A 72 11.07 4.94 6.13
CA MET A 72 10.60 3.79 5.35
C MET A 72 11.37 2.51 5.69
N VAL A 73 12.66 2.64 6.02
CA VAL A 73 13.55 1.48 6.23
C VAL A 73 13.88 1.23 7.70
N LYS A 74 13.52 2.15 8.62
CA LYS A 74 13.91 2.12 10.03
C LYS A 74 13.69 0.78 10.74
N HIS A 75 12.63 0.03 10.39
CA HIS A 75 12.32 -1.26 11.02
C HIS A 75 13.29 -2.37 10.64
N LEU A 76 14.16 -2.16 9.65
CA LEU A 76 15.21 -3.10 9.27
C LEU A 76 16.45 -3.00 10.18
N LYS A 77 16.46 -2.08 11.15
CA LYS A 77 17.49 -2.03 12.22
C LYS A 77 16.93 -2.56 13.54
N ASP A 78 17.80 -3.22 14.29
CA ASP A 78 17.55 -3.59 15.69
C ASP A 78 18.06 -2.49 16.65
N ASP A 79 17.84 -2.70 17.95
CA ASP A 79 18.22 -1.74 19.00
C ASP A 79 19.73 -1.54 19.14
N SER A 80 20.54 -2.47 18.60
CA SER A 80 22.00 -2.36 18.53
C SER A 80 22.50 -1.66 17.25
N ASN A 81 21.57 -1.18 16.42
CA ASN A 81 21.83 -0.64 15.09
C ASN A 81 22.41 -1.69 14.11
N GLY A 82 22.20 -2.98 14.39
CA GLY A 82 22.45 -4.11 13.50
C GLY A 82 21.30 -4.33 12.51
N TRP A 83 21.52 -5.14 11.47
CA TRP A 83 20.45 -5.53 10.54
C TRP A 83 19.50 -6.50 11.25
N LYS A 84 18.23 -6.09 11.39
CA LYS A 84 17.21 -6.86 12.07
C LYS A 84 16.93 -8.17 11.35
N VAL A 85 16.74 -9.22 12.14
CA VAL A 85 16.33 -10.56 11.70
C VAL A 85 14.97 -10.88 12.30
N ARG A 86 14.06 -11.42 11.47
CA ARG A 86 12.74 -11.90 11.90
C ARG A 86 12.74 -13.41 12.05
N ASN A 87 12.37 -13.89 13.24
CA ASN A 87 12.33 -15.32 13.53
C ASN A 87 10.98 -15.99 13.19
N ASP A 88 9.96 -15.18 12.96
CA ASP A 88 8.59 -15.57 12.60
C ASP A 88 8.38 -15.75 11.08
N VAL A 89 9.33 -15.26 10.28
CA VAL A 89 9.34 -15.39 8.82
C VAL A 89 10.64 -16.05 8.39
N TRP A 90 10.56 -17.10 7.59
CA TRP A 90 11.71 -17.79 7.02
C TRP A 90 11.84 -17.57 5.53
N VAL A 91 13.06 -17.67 5.01
CA VAL A 91 13.34 -17.66 3.59
C VAL A 91 14.14 -18.90 3.24
N ARG A 92 13.78 -19.53 2.13
CA ARG A 92 14.53 -20.61 1.49
C ARG A 92 14.88 -20.20 0.06
N TYR A 93 16.15 -20.29 -0.32
CA TYR A 93 16.61 -20.00 -1.67
C TYR A 93 17.72 -20.96 -2.10
N GLN A 94 17.36 -21.90 -2.98
CA GLN A 94 18.31 -22.80 -3.62
C GLN A 94 18.87 -22.16 -4.90
N ARG A 95 20.03 -21.54 -4.77
CA ARG A 95 20.75 -20.88 -5.86
C ARG A 95 21.38 -21.91 -6.81
N GLU A 96 21.60 -21.53 -8.06
CA GLU A 96 22.30 -22.39 -9.02
C GLU A 96 23.74 -22.64 -8.59
N LYS A 97 24.13 -23.92 -8.59
CA LYS A 97 25.50 -24.37 -8.31
C LYS A 97 26.11 -23.76 -7.04
N SER A 98 25.27 -23.46 -6.06
CA SER A 98 25.62 -22.72 -4.85
C SER A 98 24.94 -23.34 -3.63
N PRO A 99 25.50 -23.18 -2.42
CA PRO A 99 24.87 -23.66 -1.21
C PRO A 99 23.47 -23.04 -1.00
N LEU A 100 22.57 -23.85 -0.44
CA LEU A 100 21.25 -23.45 0.01
C LEU A 100 21.36 -22.29 1.00
N LEU A 101 20.53 -21.26 0.81
CA LEU A 101 20.27 -20.25 1.84
C LEU A 101 18.93 -20.57 2.48
N ALA A 102 18.93 -20.94 3.76
CA ALA A 102 17.73 -21.20 4.53
C ALA A 102 17.86 -20.60 5.92
N GLY A 103 16.89 -19.80 6.36
CA GLY A 103 16.91 -19.24 7.70
C GLY A 103 15.86 -18.14 7.95
N PRO A 104 15.93 -17.47 9.11
CA PRO A 104 15.07 -16.33 9.43
C PRO A 104 15.28 -15.16 8.47
N LEU A 105 14.20 -14.45 8.16
CA LEU A 105 14.20 -13.33 7.21
C LEU A 105 15.13 -12.23 7.70
N GLY A 106 15.97 -11.75 6.78
CA GLY A 106 16.88 -10.64 6.94
C GLY A 106 17.57 -10.34 5.61
N VAL A 107 18.53 -9.42 5.62
CA VAL A 107 19.38 -9.21 4.42
C VAL A 107 20.21 -10.47 4.12
N GLY A 108 20.52 -10.69 2.84
CA GLY A 108 21.46 -11.74 2.42
C GLY A 108 20.87 -12.92 1.66
N PHE A 109 19.55 -13.01 1.50
CA PHE A 109 18.90 -14.01 0.63
C PHE A 109 18.99 -13.64 -0.86
N SER A 110 20.19 -13.26 -1.29
CA SER A 110 20.52 -12.81 -2.65
C SER A 110 21.26 -13.89 -3.45
N VAL A 111 21.37 -13.71 -4.78
CA VAL A 111 22.20 -14.58 -5.64
C VAL A 111 23.66 -14.66 -5.18
N TYR A 112 24.19 -13.60 -4.58
CA TYR A 112 25.58 -13.50 -4.14
C TYR A 112 25.85 -14.23 -2.82
N GLY A 113 24.83 -14.45 -2.00
CA GLY A 113 25.01 -14.84 -0.60
C GLY A 113 25.65 -13.70 0.22
N GLY A 114 26.14 -14.01 1.41
CA GLY A 114 26.61 -12.98 2.35
C GLY A 114 25.47 -12.04 2.77
N LYS A 115 25.80 -10.89 3.38
CA LYS A 115 24.80 -9.92 3.88
C LYS A 115 24.80 -8.56 3.15
N HIS A 116 25.47 -8.51 1.99
CA HIS A 116 25.70 -7.28 1.24
C HIS A 116 24.63 -6.97 0.19
N HIS A 117 23.71 -7.92 -0.06
CA HIS A 117 22.63 -7.74 -1.02
C HIS A 117 21.31 -8.31 -0.50
N PHE A 118 20.22 -7.83 -1.06
CA PHE A 118 18.87 -8.31 -0.79
C PHE A 118 18.00 -8.17 -2.05
N GLY A 119 16.84 -8.82 -2.04
CA GLY A 119 15.82 -8.64 -3.07
C GLY A 119 14.46 -8.21 -2.51
N PRO A 120 13.42 -8.27 -3.35
CA PRO A 120 12.07 -7.91 -2.93
C PRO A 120 11.56 -8.76 -1.75
N GLU A 121 12.15 -9.94 -1.51
CA GLU A 121 11.77 -10.82 -0.40
C GLU A 121 11.88 -10.14 0.96
N LEU A 122 12.83 -9.21 1.13
CA LEU A 122 13.06 -8.58 2.41
C LEU A 122 11.81 -7.84 2.85
N GLN A 123 11.37 -6.86 2.06
CA GLN A 123 10.22 -6.06 2.41
C GLN A 123 8.89 -6.80 2.20
N PHE A 124 8.79 -7.68 1.20
CA PHE A 124 7.64 -8.58 1.05
C PHE A 124 7.41 -9.38 2.34
N GLY A 125 8.47 -10.00 2.87
CA GLY A 125 8.44 -10.81 4.09
C GLY A 125 8.04 -10.01 5.32
N HIS A 126 8.48 -8.75 5.42
CA HIS A 126 8.01 -7.86 6.48
C HIS A 126 6.51 -7.57 6.36
N ILE A 127 6.01 -7.26 5.15
CA ILE A 127 4.59 -6.95 4.93
C ILE A 127 3.70 -8.15 5.29
N VAL A 128 4.02 -9.36 4.81
CA VAL A 128 3.19 -10.54 5.12
C VAL A 128 3.37 -11.02 6.56
N GLY A 129 4.59 -10.92 7.12
CA GLY A 129 4.87 -11.31 8.51
C GLY A 129 4.21 -10.39 9.52
N ASP A 130 4.07 -9.09 9.22
CA ASP A 130 3.33 -8.15 10.09
C ASP A 130 1.82 -8.36 10.03
N ALA A 131 1.30 -8.85 8.89
CA ALA A 131 -0.14 -9.01 8.70
C ALA A 131 -0.67 -10.37 9.16
N LEU A 132 0.19 -11.40 9.24
CA LEU A 132 -0.21 -12.77 9.53
C LEU A 132 0.29 -13.19 10.89
N SER A 133 -0.61 -13.73 11.71
CA SER A 133 -0.25 -14.37 12.99
C SER A 133 0.40 -15.76 12.82
N ASN A 134 0.51 -16.25 11.58
CA ASN A 134 1.04 -17.58 11.25
C ASN A 134 2.58 -17.54 11.20
N GLN A 135 3.23 -18.69 11.35
CA GLN A 135 4.58 -18.83 10.80
C GLN A 135 4.52 -18.59 9.29
N VAL A 136 5.55 -17.96 8.73
CA VAL A 136 5.62 -17.66 7.29
C VAL A 136 6.89 -18.25 6.69
N LEU A 137 6.78 -18.85 5.50
CA LEU A 137 7.90 -19.29 4.68
C LEU A 137 7.85 -18.62 3.30
N LEU A 138 8.94 -17.99 2.91
CA LEU A 138 9.18 -17.50 1.55
C LEU A 138 10.09 -18.50 0.82
N ILE A 139 9.61 -19.09 -0.27
CA ILE A 139 10.41 -19.95 -1.15
C ILE A 139 10.80 -19.14 -2.37
N LYS A 140 12.08 -18.82 -2.52
CA LYS A 140 12.60 -18.15 -3.71
C LYS A 140 12.95 -19.18 -4.79
N THR A 141 12.36 -19.02 -5.96
CA THR A 141 12.64 -19.80 -7.17
C THR A 141 12.95 -18.83 -8.31
N ALA A 142 14.15 -18.27 -8.25
CA ALA A 142 14.59 -17.19 -9.13
C ALA A 142 15.98 -17.47 -9.70
N TRP A 143 16.13 -17.25 -11.01
CA TRP A 143 17.36 -17.49 -11.76
C TRP A 143 17.59 -16.44 -12.84
N GLY A 144 18.78 -15.86 -12.88
CA GLY A 144 19.15 -14.84 -13.85
C GLY A 144 19.20 -15.36 -15.29
N GLY A 145 18.83 -14.50 -16.25
CA GLY A 145 18.99 -14.81 -17.67
C GLY A 145 17.98 -15.82 -18.24
N LYS A 146 16.84 -16.03 -17.57
CA LYS A 146 15.83 -17.03 -17.96
C LYS A 146 14.58 -16.35 -18.51
N SER A 147 14.09 -16.82 -19.65
CA SER A 147 12.86 -16.34 -20.30
C SER A 147 11.62 -17.16 -19.88
N LEU A 148 10.44 -16.56 -19.97
CA LEU A 148 9.18 -17.29 -19.91
C LEU A 148 8.90 -18.05 -21.21
N TYR A 149 9.35 -17.49 -22.34
CA TYR A 149 9.23 -18.11 -23.65
C TYR A 149 9.85 -19.52 -23.74
N LYS A 150 11.02 -19.74 -23.13
CA LYS A 150 11.76 -21.02 -23.19
C LYS A 150 12.00 -21.65 -21.82
N ASP A 151 12.62 -20.92 -20.89
CA ASP A 151 13.20 -21.52 -19.68
C ASP A 151 12.15 -21.85 -18.63
N PHE A 152 11.18 -20.96 -18.44
CA PHE A 152 10.01 -21.14 -17.59
C PHE A 152 8.77 -21.55 -18.39
N ARG A 153 8.94 -22.00 -19.65
CA ARG A 153 7.81 -22.34 -20.53
C ARG A 153 6.91 -23.39 -19.86
N PRO A 154 5.65 -23.05 -19.57
CA PRO A 154 4.77 -23.95 -18.83
C PRO A 154 4.22 -25.06 -19.74
N PRO A 155 3.86 -26.24 -19.19
CA PRO A 155 3.38 -27.39 -19.95
C PRO A 155 2.26 -27.08 -20.96
N SER A 156 1.30 -26.25 -20.59
CA SER A 156 0.12 -25.93 -21.40
C SER A 156 0.39 -24.87 -22.48
N SER A 157 1.60 -24.32 -22.56
CA SER A 157 2.05 -23.48 -23.69
C SER A 157 2.51 -24.25 -24.92
N GLY A 158 2.54 -25.58 -24.87
CA GLY A 158 3.02 -26.45 -25.96
C GLY A 158 4.53 -26.36 -26.17
N GLY A 159 5.09 -27.17 -27.08
CA GLY A 159 6.54 -27.27 -27.25
C GLY A 159 7.23 -27.96 -26.08
N GLU A 160 8.54 -27.74 -25.94
CA GLU A 160 9.32 -28.31 -24.83
C GLU A 160 9.04 -27.57 -23.52
N VAL A 161 8.71 -28.31 -22.46
CA VAL A 161 8.50 -27.74 -21.13
C VAL A 161 9.83 -27.23 -20.57
N GLY A 162 9.83 -25.97 -20.14
CA GLY A 162 11.02 -25.29 -19.66
C GLY A 162 11.67 -25.98 -18.46
N VAL A 163 13.00 -26.10 -18.50
CA VAL A 163 13.77 -26.74 -17.43
C VAL A 163 13.60 -25.99 -16.09
N TYR A 164 13.46 -24.66 -16.11
CA TYR A 164 13.28 -23.85 -14.91
C TYR A 164 11.84 -23.83 -14.41
N TYR A 165 10.85 -24.12 -15.26
CA TYR A 165 9.51 -24.45 -14.80
C TYR A 165 9.54 -25.71 -13.91
N LYS A 166 10.11 -26.80 -14.43
CA LYS A 166 10.23 -28.06 -13.68
C LYS A 166 11.01 -27.86 -12.38
N LYS A 167 12.17 -27.19 -12.48
CA LYS A 167 13.01 -26.89 -11.31
C LYS A 167 12.29 -26.04 -10.26
N MET A 168 11.48 -25.06 -10.66
CA MET A 168 10.66 -24.28 -9.72
C MET A 168 9.70 -25.18 -8.94
N ILE A 169 8.97 -26.06 -9.61
CA ILE A 169 8.05 -27.00 -8.97
C ILE A 169 8.81 -27.96 -8.03
N ASP A 170 9.93 -28.52 -8.49
CA ASP A 170 10.77 -29.43 -7.71
C ASP A 170 11.35 -28.75 -6.46
N ASP A 171 11.83 -27.51 -6.58
CA ASP A 171 12.39 -26.76 -5.45
C ASP A 171 11.31 -26.39 -4.41
N VAL A 172 10.09 -26.08 -4.87
CA VAL A 172 8.93 -25.87 -3.99
C VAL A 172 8.59 -27.17 -3.26
N GLN A 173 8.45 -28.29 -3.96
CA GLN A 173 8.14 -29.58 -3.34
C GLN A 173 9.24 -30.03 -2.37
N THR A 174 10.51 -29.85 -2.73
CA THR A 174 11.66 -30.14 -1.87
C THR A 174 11.61 -29.30 -0.60
N SER A 175 11.31 -28.00 -0.71
CA SER A 175 11.16 -27.12 0.44
C SER A 175 10.05 -27.60 1.39
N LEU A 176 8.91 -28.02 0.84
CA LEU A 176 7.77 -28.49 1.62
C LEU A 176 8.05 -29.85 2.28
N GLY A 177 8.86 -30.70 1.64
CA GLY A 177 9.33 -31.97 2.22
C GLY A 177 10.36 -31.80 3.34
N ASN A 178 11.12 -30.70 3.31
CA ASN A 178 12.23 -30.45 4.24
C ASN A 178 11.91 -29.44 5.35
N LEU A 179 10.65 -29.04 5.56
CA LEU A 179 10.29 -27.96 6.49
C LEU A 179 10.95 -28.06 7.87
N LYS A 180 10.90 -29.24 8.50
CA LYS A 180 11.48 -29.44 9.84
C LYS A 180 13.01 -29.50 9.82
N THR A 181 13.60 -29.97 8.72
CA THR A 181 15.06 -30.08 8.52
C THR A 181 15.66 -28.69 8.28
N ASP A 182 15.08 -27.93 7.37
CA ASP A 182 15.55 -26.60 6.99
C ASP A 182 15.16 -25.54 8.06
N PHE A 183 14.03 -25.75 8.75
CA PHE A 183 13.51 -24.85 9.79
C PHE A 183 13.13 -25.63 11.07
N PRO A 184 14.08 -25.88 11.99
CA PRO A 184 13.82 -26.63 13.22
C PRO A 184 12.71 -26.03 14.11
N ALA A 185 12.47 -24.72 14.00
CA ALA A 185 11.40 -24.00 14.70
C ALA A 185 10.00 -24.19 14.06
N TYR A 186 9.88 -24.88 12.93
CA TYR A 186 8.58 -25.30 12.38
C TYR A 186 7.87 -26.20 13.37
N ASP A 187 6.64 -25.83 13.72
CA ASP A 187 5.86 -26.46 14.79
C ASP A 187 5.15 -27.76 14.37
N GLY A 188 5.19 -28.10 13.07
CA GLY A 188 4.61 -29.32 12.53
C GLY A 188 3.10 -29.26 12.26
N LYS A 189 2.45 -28.08 12.34
CA LYS A 189 0.98 -27.94 12.19
C LYS A 189 0.47 -27.95 10.74
N GLY A 190 1.26 -28.49 9.81
CA GLY A 190 0.97 -28.45 8.39
C GLY A 190 1.25 -27.08 7.76
N TYR A 191 1.00 -26.99 6.46
CA TYR A 191 1.24 -25.77 5.68
C TYR A 191 0.11 -25.51 4.68
N GLU A 192 0.02 -24.26 4.25
CA GLU A 192 -0.82 -23.80 3.15
C GLU A 192 0.04 -23.00 2.17
N ILE A 193 0.00 -23.37 0.89
CA ILE A 193 0.58 -22.55 -0.18
C ILE A 193 -0.37 -21.37 -0.39
N ALA A 194 -0.02 -20.25 0.21
CA ALA A 194 -0.86 -19.08 0.39
C ALA A 194 -0.79 -18.10 -0.78
N GLY A 195 0.30 -18.10 -1.55
CA GLY A 195 0.41 -17.22 -2.70
C GLY A 195 1.62 -17.47 -3.58
N PHE A 196 1.49 -17.06 -4.84
CA PHE A 196 2.56 -17.08 -5.84
C PHE A 196 2.82 -15.66 -6.33
N VAL A 197 4.07 -15.25 -6.33
CA VAL A 197 4.52 -13.93 -6.79
C VAL A 197 5.43 -14.15 -7.98
N TRP A 198 5.11 -13.51 -9.10
CA TRP A 198 5.88 -13.57 -10.34
C TRP A 198 6.47 -12.19 -10.66
N TYR A 199 7.79 -12.06 -10.57
CA TYR A 199 8.50 -10.84 -10.94
C TYR A 199 9.59 -11.13 -11.98
N HIS A 200 9.26 -10.87 -13.25
CA HIS A 200 10.00 -11.40 -14.39
C HIS A 200 9.82 -10.52 -15.64
N GLY A 201 10.64 -10.71 -16.67
CA GLY A 201 10.30 -10.25 -18.03
C GLY A 201 11.48 -9.74 -18.85
N TRP A 202 12.62 -9.43 -18.24
CA TRP A 202 13.79 -8.88 -18.95
C TRP A 202 14.16 -9.75 -20.15
N ASN A 203 14.33 -11.05 -19.94
CA ASN A 203 14.80 -11.96 -20.99
C ASN A 203 13.78 -12.23 -22.10
N ASP A 204 12.50 -11.94 -21.88
CA ASP A 204 11.50 -11.97 -22.95
C ASP A 204 11.51 -10.65 -23.72
N GLY A 205 11.69 -9.51 -23.03
CA GLY A 205 11.77 -8.21 -23.68
C GLY A 205 13.02 -8.00 -24.56
N VAL A 206 14.11 -8.74 -24.33
CA VAL A 206 15.26 -8.76 -25.25
C VAL A 206 15.00 -9.53 -26.54
N ASP A 207 13.96 -10.36 -26.61
CA ASP A 207 13.50 -11.03 -27.83
C ASP A 207 12.09 -10.56 -28.23
N PRO A 208 11.98 -9.33 -28.77
CA PRO A 208 10.70 -8.76 -29.16
C PRO A 208 10.02 -9.46 -30.33
N LYS A 209 10.76 -10.28 -31.09
CA LYS A 209 10.25 -10.96 -32.28
C LYS A 209 9.52 -12.25 -31.92
N ASN A 210 10.02 -13.00 -30.94
CA ASN A 210 9.45 -14.32 -30.60
C ASN A 210 8.85 -14.36 -29.19
N ALA A 211 9.54 -13.82 -28.18
CA ALA A 211 9.13 -13.99 -26.79
C ALA A 211 8.02 -13.04 -26.35
N VAL A 212 8.15 -11.73 -26.65
CA VAL A 212 7.14 -10.73 -26.27
C VAL A 212 5.74 -11.05 -26.81
N PRO A 213 5.55 -11.48 -28.08
CA PRO A 213 4.23 -11.83 -28.61
C PRO A 213 3.54 -13.00 -27.87
N GLU A 214 4.30 -13.92 -27.29
CA GLU A 214 3.73 -15.07 -26.56
C GLU A 214 3.57 -14.83 -25.05
N TYR A 215 4.12 -13.73 -24.52
CA TYR A 215 4.27 -13.56 -23.07
C TYR A 215 2.94 -13.63 -22.31
N GLU A 216 1.90 -12.96 -22.80
CA GLU A 216 0.57 -12.97 -22.15
C GLU A 216 0.02 -14.40 -22.04
N LYS A 217 0.04 -15.13 -23.16
CA LYS A 217 -0.44 -16.52 -23.22
C LYS A 217 0.38 -17.41 -22.29
N ASN A 218 1.71 -17.30 -22.34
CA ASN A 218 2.60 -18.12 -21.54
C ASN A 218 2.46 -17.81 -20.04
N LEU A 219 2.24 -16.55 -19.66
CA LEU A 219 2.04 -16.19 -18.27
C LEU A 219 0.69 -16.68 -17.74
N ALA A 220 -0.38 -16.57 -18.53
CA ALA A 220 -1.67 -17.15 -18.16
C ALA A 220 -1.57 -18.68 -17.98
N ASN A 221 -0.86 -19.36 -18.88
CA ASN A 221 -0.61 -20.80 -18.79
C ASN A 221 0.26 -21.17 -17.58
N LEU A 222 1.29 -20.38 -17.28
CA LEU A 222 2.14 -20.55 -16.09
C LEU A 222 1.30 -20.56 -14.83
N ILE A 223 0.39 -19.60 -14.69
CA ILE A 223 -0.52 -19.52 -13.54
C ILE A 223 -1.39 -20.78 -13.43
N ARG A 224 -1.98 -21.23 -14.54
CA ARG A 224 -2.84 -22.44 -14.55
C ARG A 224 -2.05 -23.69 -14.18
N ASP A 225 -0.86 -23.86 -14.73
CA ASP A 225 -0.06 -25.07 -14.54
C ASP A 225 0.58 -25.10 -13.14
N VAL A 226 1.04 -23.96 -12.61
CA VAL A 226 1.49 -23.86 -11.22
C VAL A 226 0.36 -24.23 -10.25
N ARG A 227 -0.86 -23.73 -10.48
CA ARG A 227 -2.04 -24.09 -9.66
C ARG A 227 -2.33 -25.59 -9.72
N LYS A 228 -2.21 -26.20 -10.90
CA LYS A 228 -2.43 -27.63 -11.11
C LYS A 228 -1.36 -28.47 -10.40
N ASP A 229 -0.09 -28.18 -10.66
CA ASP A 229 1.04 -28.98 -10.16
C ASP A 229 1.23 -28.86 -8.65
N LEU A 230 0.89 -27.69 -8.08
CA LEU A 230 0.86 -27.47 -6.63
C LEU A 230 -0.49 -27.81 -5.98
N LYS A 231 -1.46 -28.34 -6.76
CA LYS A 231 -2.79 -28.72 -6.30
C LYS A 231 -3.53 -27.62 -5.53
N SER A 232 -3.34 -26.37 -5.96
CA SER A 232 -3.95 -25.17 -5.37
C SER A 232 -4.74 -24.39 -6.44
N PRO A 233 -5.95 -24.84 -6.81
CA PRO A 233 -6.71 -24.29 -7.94
C PRO A 233 -7.13 -22.82 -7.77
N LYS A 234 -7.13 -22.32 -6.53
CA LYS A 234 -7.45 -20.92 -6.20
C LYS A 234 -6.23 -20.14 -5.69
N LEU A 235 -5.00 -20.63 -5.93
CA LEU A 235 -3.79 -19.95 -5.45
C LEU A 235 -3.78 -18.47 -5.86
N PRO A 236 -3.77 -17.54 -4.90
CA PRO A 236 -3.59 -16.11 -5.16
C PRO A 236 -2.29 -15.84 -5.92
N VAL A 237 -2.36 -15.01 -6.95
CA VAL A 237 -1.19 -14.65 -7.75
C VAL A 237 -0.97 -13.15 -7.82
N VAL A 238 0.24 -12.70 -7.50
CA VAL A 238 0.70 -11.34 -7.78
C VAL A 238 1.64 -11.37 -8.98
N ILE A 239 1.30 -10.61 -10.01
CA ILE A 239 2.18 -10.34 -11.15
C ILE A 239 2.83 -8.97 -10.90
N GLY A 240 4.14 -8.95 -10.66
CA GLY A 240 4.91 -7.72 -10.62
C GLY A 240 5.21 -7.22 -12.02
N GLU A 241 4.91 -5.96 -12.31
CA GLU A 241 5.39 -5.28 -13.51
C GLU A 241 6.91 -5.37 -13.61
N LEU A 242 7.45 -5.64 -14.80
CA LEU A 242 8.89 -5.47 -15.02
C LEU A 242 9.27 -4.00 -14.84
N THR A 243 9.90 -3.66 -13.71
CA THR A 243 10.37 -2.30 -13.41
C THR A 243 11.41 -1.86 -14.43
N GLY A 244 12.56 -2.53 -14.53
CA GLY A 244 13.61 -2.10 -15.46
C GLY A 244 14.13 -0.67 -15.18
N PRO A 245 14.97 -0.11 -16.06
CA PRO A 245 15.62 1.18 -15.84
C PRO A 245 14.79 2.39 -16.27
N TRP A 246 13.47 2.23 -16.42
CA TRP A 246 12.58 3.26 -16.97
C TRP A 246 11.23 3.33 -16.25
N VAL A 247 10.77 4.56 -16.06
CA VAL A 247 9.37 4.84 -15.74
C VAL A 247 8.53 4.53 -16.99
N GLU A 248 8.80 5.25 -18.08
CA GLU A 248 8.20 5.01 -19.39
C GLU A 248 9.01 3.99 -20.20
N ALA A 249 8.47 2.79 -20.33
CA ALA A 249 9.11 1.73 -21.11
C ALA A 249 9.15 2.07 -22.61
N PRO A 250 10.24 1.76 -23.32
CA PRO A 250 10.30 1.94 -24.77
C PRO A 250 9.85 0.68 -25.52
N GLY A 251 9.08 0.85 -26.59
CA GLY A 251 8.82 -0.17 -27.61
C GLY A 251 8.32 -1.50 -27.05
N ALA A 252 9.07 -2.57 -27.29
CA ALA A 252 8.69 -3.92 -26.89
C ALA A 252 8.56 -4.11 -25.37
N TRP A 253 9.26 -3.31 -24.58
CA TRP A 253 9.14 -3.33 -23.12
C TRP A 253 7.76 -2.83 -22.65
N THR A 254 7.21 -1.82 -23.33
CA THR A 254 5.83 -1.37 -23.09
C THR A 254 4.83 -2.46 -23.45
N THR A 255 5.04 -3.15 -24.57
CA THR A 255 4.20 -4.27 -25.01
C THR A 255 4.24 -5.40 -23.99
N LEU A 256 5.42 -5.75 -23.49
CA LEU A 256 5.61 -6.76 -22.44
C LEU A 256 4.88 -6.39 -21.14
N ARG A 257 5.01 -5.15 -20.65
CA ARG A 257 4.29 -4.68 -19.46
C ARG A 257 2.77 -4.72 -19.65
N LYS A 258 2.28 -4.36 -20.84
CA LYS A 258 0.85 -4.50 -21.19
C LYS A 258 0.40 -5.96 -21.17
N ALA A 259 1.22 -6.88 -21.67
CA ALA A 259 0.96 -8.31 -21.61
C ALA A 259 0.89 -8.83 -20.16
N GLN A 260 1.79 -8.37 -19.28
CA GLN A 260 1.74 -8.68 -17.84
C GLN A 260 0.41 -8.22 -17.20
N ALA A 261 0.02 -6.98 -17.47
CA ALA A 261 -1.21 -6.39 -16.95
C ALA A 261 -2.48 -7.06 -17.52
N ALA A 262 -2.45 -7.48 -18.79
CA ALA A 262 -3.59 -8.09 -19.48
C ALA A 262 -4.00 -9.43 -18.85
N VAL A 263 -3.03 -10.24 -18.38
CA VAL A 263 -3.33 -11.52 -17.71
C VAL A 263 -4.23 -11.32 -16.50
N ALA A 264 -3.94 -10.35 -15.63
CA ALA A 264 -4.77 -10.10 -14.43
C ALA A 264 -6.21 -9.64 -14.76
N LYS A 265 -6.48 -9.20 -15.99
CA LYS A 265 -7.80 -8.75 -16.46
C LYS A 265 -8.63 -9.88 -17.09
N GLN A 266 -8.06 -11.07 -17.31
CA GLN A 266 -8.82 -12.21 -17.84
C GLN A 266 -9.90 -12.63 -16.83
N THR A 267 -11.11 -12.94 -17.32
CA THR A 267 -12.30 -13.18 -16.48
C THR A 267 -12.08 -14.23 -15.39
N GLU A 268 -11.35 -15.32 -15.69
CA GLU A 268 -11.04 -16.39 -14.73
C GLU A 268 -10.04 -16.00 -13.63
N PHE A 269 -9.37 -14.86 -13.78
CA PHE A 269 -8.33 -14.38 -12.87
C PHE A 269 -8.77 -13.18 -12.04
N VAL A 270 -9.87 -12.53 -12.39
CA VAL A 270 -10.45 -11.41 -11.62
C VAL A 270 -10.71 -11.83 -10.17
N GLY A 271 -10.19 -11.04 -9.23
CA GLY A 271 -10.35 -11.27 -7.78
C GLY A 271 -9.37 -12.30 -7.17
N ASN A 272 -8.58 -13.00 -8.00
CA ASN A 272 -7.61 -14.00 -7.53
C ASN A 272 -6.19 -13.80 -8.09
N VAL A 273 -6.04 -12.91 -9.07
CA VAL A 273 -4.77 -12.47 -9.62
C VAL A 273 -4.76 -10.94 -9.64
N VAL A 274 -3.65 -10.33 -9.25
CA VAL A 274 -3.46 -8.88 -9.33
C VAL A 274 -2.16 -8.55 -10.04
N PHE A 275 -2.20 -7.52 -10.89
CA PHE A 275 -1.02 -6.89 -11.44
C PHE A 275 -0.62 -5.70 -10.56
N VAL A 276 0.65 -5.62 -10.22
CA VAL A 276 1.22 -4.55 -9.40
C VAL A 276 2.15 -3.74 -10.27
N GLU A 277 1.78 -2.49 -10.49
CA GLU A 277 2.62 -1.49 -11.17
C GLU A 277 3.80 -1.09 -10.27
N THR A 278 4.99 -1.06 -10.86
CA THR A 278 6.24 -0.79 -10.15
C THR A 278 7.16 0.18 -10.89
N HIS A 279 6.81 0.58 -12.12
CA HIS A 279 7.67 1.43 -12.95
C HIS A 279 8.06 2.76 -12.31
N ASP A 280 7.19 3.34 -11.48
CA ASP A 280 7.45 4.58 -10.72
C ASP A 280 8.49 4.42 -9.59
N PHE A 281 8.85 3.18 -9.25
CA PHE A 281 9.80 2.89 -8.16
C PHE A 281 11.25 2.94 -8.61
N VAL A 282 11.53 2.88 -9.91
CA VAL A 282 12.91 2.95 -10.40
C VAL A 282 13.56 4.27 -9.96
N ARG A 283 14.82 4.18 -9.54
CA ARG A 283 15.66 5.34 -9.26
C ARG A 283 16.66 5.58 -10.39
N PRO A 284 17.03 6.84 -10.66
CA PRO A 284 17.98 7.15 -11.72
C PRO A 284 19.33 6.43 -11.52
N ALA A 285 19.97 6.09 -12.63
CA ALA A 285 21.28 5.44 -12.64
C ALA A 285 22.32 6.20 -11.79
N LYS A 286 22.37 7.53 -11.92
CA LYS A 286 23.31 8.42 -11.21
C LYS A 286 23.16 8.39 -9.68
N ASP A 287 21.98 8.00 -9.19
CA ASP A 287 21.63 7.98 -7.77
C ASP A 287 21.63 6.54 -7.21
N SER A 288 22.24 5.60 -7.95
CA SER A 288 22.19 4.17 -7.66
C SER A 288 23.58 3.53 -7.59
N PRO A 289 23.75 2.39 -6.89
CA PRO A 289 25.06 1.79 -6.68
C PRO A 289 25.72 1.30 -7.97
N ASN A 290 24.92 0.79 -8.92
CA ASN A 290 25.42 0.19 -10.16
C ASN A 290 24.84 0.90 -11.40
N PRO A 291 25.29 2.13 -11.75
CA PRO A 291 24.68 2.95 -12.80
C PRO A 291 24.59 2.30 -14.19
N SER A 292 25.48 1.34 -14.51
CA SER A 292 25.48 0.63 -15.80
C SER A 292 24.54 -0.58 -15.84
N HIS A 293 23.98 -1.01 -14.70
CA HIS A 293 23.21 -2.25 -14.58
C HIS A 293 21.70 -1.98 -14.62
N GLY A 294 21.23 -1.31 -15.67
CA GLY A 294 19.82 -0.95 -15.80
C GLY A 294 18.86 -2.14 -15.81
N HIS A 295 19.33 -3.29 -16.31
CA HIS A 295 18.61 -4.56 -16.30
C HIS A 295 18.31 -5.10 -14.90
N HIS A 296 19.03 -4.60 -13.89
CA HIS A 296 18.86 -4.92 -12.47
C HIS A 296 18.42 -3.70 -11.63
N GLU A 297 17.71 -2.76 -12.26
CA GLU A 297 17.28 -1.51 -11.64
C GLU A 297 18.42 -0.79 -10.90
N PHE A 298 19.61 -0.88 -11.48
CA PHE A 298 20.86 -0.28 -10.98
C PHE A 298 21.29 -0.77 -9.59
N GLY A 299 20.75 -1.90 -9.10
CA GLY A 299 20.99 -2.41 -7.75
C GLY A 299 20.51 -1.47 -6.65
N ASN A 300 19.56 -0.58 -6.96
CA ASN A 300 19.09 0.46 -6.03
C ASN A 300 18.21 -0.14 -4.93
N ALA A 301 18.57 0.11 -3.67
CA ALA A 301 17.87 -0.42 -2.51
C ALA A 301 16.43 0.11 -2.37
N GLU A 302 16.20 1.38 -2.72
CA GLU A 302 14.87 1.97 -2.61
C GLU A 302 13.92 1.35 -3.63
N THR A 303 14.37 1.18 -4.88
CA THR A 303 13.57 0.53 -5.93
C THR A 303 13.11 -0.86 -5.46
N TYR A 304 14.05 -1.72 -5.03
CA TYR A 304 13.75 -3.08 -4.62
C TYR A 304 12.88 -3.15 -3.37
N PHE A 305 13.10 -2.22 -2.43
CA PHE A 305 12.30 -2.14 -1.22
C PHE A 305 10.84 -1.77 -1.55
N LEU A 306 10.61 -0.78 -2.40
CA LEU A 306 9.28 -0.38 -2.86
C LEU A 306 8.59 -1.47 -3.68
N VAL A 307 9.34 -2.18 -4.52
CA VAL A 307 8.82 -3.36 -5.25
C VAL A 307 8.36 -4.43 -4.24
N GLY A 308 9.21 -4.84 -3.29
CA GLY A 308 8.85 -5.83 -2.28
C GLY A 308 7.63 -5.43 -1.44
N ASP A 309 7.57 -4.16 -1.06
CA ASP A 309 6.42 -3.56 -0.38
C ASP A 309 5.13 -3.68 -1.20
N ALA A 310 5.14 -3.25 -2.46
CA ALA A 310 3.97 -3.27 -3.33
C ALA A 310 3.50 -4.72 -3.64
N LEU A 311 4.44 -5.64 -3.88
CA LEU A 311 4.14 -7.06 -4.09
C LEU A 311 3.49 -7.68 -2.85
N GLY A 312 4.00 -7.37 -1.65
CA GLY A 312 3.43 -7.83 -0.38
C GLY A 312 2.00 -7.32 -0.18
N LYS A 313 1.77 -6.04 -0.46
CA LYS A 313 0.44 -5.41 -0.35
C LYS A 313 -0.55 -5.99 -1.36
N GLY A 314 -0.11 -6.21 -2.60
CA GLY A 314 -0.88 -6.91 -3.62
C GLY A 314 -1.30 -8.31 -3.16
N MET A 315 -0.41 -9.04 -2.49
CA MET A 315 -0.73 -10.35 -1.96
C MET A 315 -1.76 -10.28 -0.82
N LEU A 316 -1.58 -9.37 0.13
CA LEU A 316 -2.53 -9.20 1.23
C LEU A 316 -3.93 -8.83 0.75
N LYS A 317 -4.03 -8.04 -0.32
CA LYS A 317 -5.31 -7.71 -0.98
C LYS A 317 -6.05 -8.98 -1.43
N LEU A 318 -5.34 -9.92 -2.04
CA LEU A 318 -5.93 -11.18 -2.50
C LEU A 318 -6.25 -12.15 -1.37
N LEU A 319 -5.50 -12.11 -0.27
CA LEU A 319 -5.76 -12.94 0.91
C LEU A 319 -6.95 -12.45 1.75
N ASN A 320 -7.34 -11.17 1.59
CA ASN A 320 -8.46 -10.55 2.31
C ASN A 320 -9.48 -9.90 1.34
N PRO A 321 -10.09 -10.67 0.42
CA PRO A 321 -10.95 -10.13 -0.64
C PRO A 321 -12.25 -9.47 -0.12
N LYS A 322 -12.60 -9.67 1.16
CA LYS A 322 -13.77 -9.03 1.80
C LYS A 322 -13.55 -7.55 2.16
N ALA A 323 -12.36 -7.00 1.90
CA ALA A 323 -12.06 -5.59 2.07
C ALA A 323 -12.51 -4.70 0.88
N ASP A 324 -12.82 -5.28 -0.30
CA ASP A 324 -12.78 -4.52 -1.57
C ASP A 324 -14.08 -4.57 -2.41
N GLY A 325 -15.20 -4.16 -1.82
CA GLY A 325 -16.40 -3.80 -2.58
C GLY A 325 -16.33 -2.45 -3.34
N LYS A 326 -15.14 -1.83 -3.45
CA LYS A 326 -14.91 -0.56 -4.17
C LYS A 326 -13.46 -0.50 -4.71
N PRO A 327 -13.20 0.15 -5.85
CA PRO A 327 -11.84 0.33 -6.36
C PRO A 327 -11.10 1.39 -5.53
N ASN A 328 -10.35 0.95 -4.52
CA ASN A 328 -9.35 1.80 -3.86
C ASN A 328 -8.05 1.78 -4.67
N LEU A 329 -7.84 2.82 -5.47
CA LEU A 329 -6.52 3.32 -5.85
C LEU A 329 -6.26 4.59 -5.02
N SER A 330 -5.97 4.39 -3.74
CA SER A 330 -5.32 5.40 -2.90
C SER A 330 -4.25 4.70 -2.08
N PHE A 331 -3.06 4.55 -2.69
CA PHE A 331 -1.85 4.12 -2.00
C PHE A 331 -1.37 5.26 -1.09
N ASN A 332 -1.98 5.38 0.08
CA ASN A 332 -1.46 6.15 1.21
C ASN A 332 -2.08 5.64 2.52
N ALA A 333 -1.74 4.42 2.90
CA ALA A 333 -1.99 3.91 4.24
C ALA A 333 -1.04 2.75 4.59
N TYR A 334 0.25 3.03 4.77
CA TYR A 334 1.12 2.10 5.51
C TYR A 334 1.88 2.85 6.61
N GLN A 335 1.08 3.35 7.55
CA GLN A 335 1.42 3.32 8.97
C GLN A 335 0.44 2.38 9.65
N ALA A 336 0.68 1.08 9.54
CA ALA A 336 0.06 0.09 10.41
C ALA A 336 1.19 -0.76 10.97
N GLN A 337 1.93 -0.19 11.92
CA GLN A 337 2.49 -1.02 12.98
C GLN A 337 1.31 -1.73 13.62
N ASP A 338 1.54 -2.99 13.94
CA ASP A 338 0.66 -3.88 14.67
C ASP A 338 0.53 -3.39 16.13
N LYS A 339 -0.04 -2.19 16.28
CA LYS A 339 -0.61 -1.68 17.52
C LYS A 339 -1.92 -2.43 17.69
N LYS A 340 -2.14 -2.94 18.90
CA LYS A 340 -3.48 -3.18 19.45
C LYS A 340 -4.46 -2.20 18.80
N GLU A 341 -5.54 -2.71 18.20
CA GLU A 341 -6.55 -1.89 17.51
C GLU A 341 -6.79 -0.63 18.33
N ALA A 342 -6.59 0.52 17.69
CA ALA A 342 -6.55 1.78 18.41
C ALA A 342 -7.89 1.95 19.14
N GLU A 343 -7.82 2.35 20.40
CA GLU A 343 -9.01 2.41 21.24
C GLU A 343 -10.06 3.32 20.58
N LYS A 344 -11.33 2.89 20.59
CA LYS A 344 -12.48 3.65 20.10
C LYS A 344 -13.02 4.54 21.23
N PRO A 345 -13.58 5.73 20.92
CA PRO A 345 -14.21 6.55 21.94
C PRO A 345 -15.41 5.82 22.56
N THR A 346 -15.60 6.00 23.86
CA THR A 346 -16.83 5.55 24.56
C THR A 346 -17.89 6.65 24.60
N SER A 347 -17.48 7.92 24.46
CA SER A 347 -18.34 9.09 24.57
C SER A 347 -17.67 10.33 23.95
N HIS A 348 -18.50 11.32 23.62
CA HIS A 348 -18.07 12.60 23.08
C HIS A 348 -18.74 13.77 23.80
N THR A 349 -17.97 14.80 24.11
CA THR A 349 -18.46 16.08 24.61
C THR A 349 -18.69 17.04 23.45
N LYS A 350 -19.86 17.68 23.42
CA LYS A 350 -20.19 18.68 22.40
C LYS A 350 -19.49 20.01 22.69
N ARG A 351 -18.94 20.62 21.64
CA ARG A 351 -18.46 22.00 21.60
C ARG A 351 -19.06 22.70 20.39
N THR A 352 -19.18 24.02 20.47
CA THR A 352 -19.59 24.84 19.33
C THR A 352 -18.37 25.57 18.80
N VAL A 353 -18.09 25.42 17.50
CA VAL A 353 -17.00 26.11 16.79
C VAL A 353 -17.59 26.67 15.50
N GLU A 354 -17.51 27.98 15.30
CA GLU A 354 -18.06 28.66 14.11
C GLU A 354 -19.54 28.34 13.80
N GLY A 355 -20.32 27.93 14.81
CA GLY A 355 -21.73 27.53 14.67
C GLY A 355 -21.96 26.05 14.35
N TRP A 356 -20.91 25.27 14.09
CA TRP A 356 -20.99 23.81 14.01
C TRP A 356 -20.97 23.18 15.40
N THR A 357 -21.67 22.06 15.55
CA THR A 357 -21.50 21.17 16.70
C THR A 357 -20.34 20.22 16.43
N ILE A 358 -19.25 20.37 17.20
CA ILE A 358 -18.10 19.47 17.22
C ILE A 358 -18.25 18.51 18.40
N ARG A 359 -18.38 17.21 18.12
CA ARG A 359 -18.38 16.14 19.10
C ARG A 359 -16.93 15.69 19.33
N VAL A 360 -16.35 16.11 20.45
CA VAL A 360 -14.95 15.83 20.81
C VAL A 360 -14.89 14.58 21.67
N ASP A 361 -14.09 13.60 21.28
CA ASP A 361 -13.78 12.41 22.08
C ASP A 361 -13.31 12.78 23.48
N ASP A 362 -13.97 12.23 24.51
CA ASP A 362 -13.69 12.59 25.90
C ASP A 362 -12.25 12.28 26.33
N ARG A 363 -11.55 11.37 25.63
CA ARG A 363 -10.12 11.12 25.85
C ARG A 363 -9.25 12.32 25.50
N LEU A 364 -9.68 13.17 24.56
CA LEU A 364 -8.98 14.41 24.20
C LEU A 364 -9.13 15.50 25.27
N LEU A 365 -10.10 15.39 26.18
CA LEU A 365 -10.32 16.36 27.24
C LEU A 365 -9.35 16.19 28.42
N LYS A 366 -8.61 15.09 28.47
CA LYS A 366 -7.64 14.83 29.53
C LYS A 366 -6.45 15.81 29.44
N PRO A 367 -5.84 16.22 30.57
CA PRO A 367 -4.77 17.22 30.58
C PRO A 367 -3.60 16.91 29.63
N GLU A 368 -3.22 15.64 29.48
CA GLU A 368 -2.15 15.19 28.59
C GLU A 368 -2.42 15.45 27.10
N ASN A 369 -3.69 15.60 26.69
CA ASN A 369 -4.07 15.86 25.31
C ASN A 369 -4.44 17.33 25.07
N LYS A 370 -4.35 18.19 26.08
CA LYS A 370 -4.83 19.58 26.01
C LYS A 370 -4.21 20.36 24.84
N GLU A 371 -2.88 20.37 24.71
CA GLU A 371 -2.21 21.11 23.64
C GLU A 371 -2.61 20.59 22.25
N LYS A 372 -2.71 19.26 22.12
CA LYS A 372 -3.12 18.60 20.87
C LYS A 372 -4.55 19.01 20.48
N LEU A 373 -5.48 18.95 21.44
CA LEU A 373 -6.87 19.36 21.23
C LEU A 373 -6.98 20.85 20.90
N ASP A 374 -6.28 21.72 21.64
CA ASP A 374 -6.30 23.17 21.39
C ASP A 374 -5.83 23.49 19.96
N ARG A 375 -4.77 22.83 19.50
CA ARG A 375 -4.25 23.00 18.13
C ARG A 375 -5.23 22.48 17.08
N ALA A 376 -5.84 21.33 17.31
CA ALA A 376 -6.83 20.76 16.40
C ALA A 376 -8.08 21.63 16.28
N ILE A 377 -8.59 22.14 17.40
CA ILE A 377 -9.74 23.05 17.41
C ILE A 377 -9.40 24.35 16.70
N ARG A 378 -8.23 24.95 16.95
CA ARG A 378 -7.82 26.18 16.25
C ARG A 378 -7.65 25.97 14.74
N PHE A 379 -7.11 24.83 14.33
CA PHE A 379 -7.00 24.49 12.90
C PHE A 379 -8.39 24.32 12.27
N LEU A 380 -9.28 23.56 12.93
CA LEU A 380 -10.63 23.34 12.45
C LEU A 380 -11.43 24.65 12.40
N GLU A 381 -11.31 25.49 13.42
CA GLU A 381 -11.89 26.85 13.46
C GLU A 381 -11.44 27.66 12.24
N ALA A 382 -10.14 27.70 11.94
CA ALA A 382 -9.63 28.40 10.75
C ALA A 382 -10.27 27.87 9.45
N LYS A 383 -10.35 26.54 9.27
CA LYS A 383 -11.01 25.94 8.09
C LYS A 383 -12.50 26.26 8.02
N LEU A 384 -13.20 26.26 9.14
CA LEU A 384 -14.62 26.58 9.19
C LEU A 384 -14.89 28.08 8.96
N VAL A 385 -13.99 28.97 9.40
CA VAL A 385 -14.01 30.39 9.04
C VAL A 385 -13.87 30.57 7.53
N ASP A 386 -12.88 29.92 6.91
CA ASP A 386 -12.68 29.98 5.45
C ASP A 386 -13.96 29.54 4.71
N ILE A 387 -14.58 28.44 5.14
CA ILE A 387 -15.83 27.93 4.58
C ILE A 387 -16.98 28.93 4.75
N LYS A 388 -17.15 29.53 5.93
CA LYS A 388 -18.18 30.55 6.18
C LYS A 388 -18.04 31.78 5.30
N LEU A 389 -16.81 32.15 4.97
CA LEU A 389 -16.53 33.34 4.16
C LEU A 389 -16.88 33.13 2.68
N VAL A 390 -16.71 31.90 2.16
CA VAL A 390 -16.86 31.63 0.73
C VAL A 390 -18.20 30.97 0.36
N VAL A 391 -18.80 30.20 1.27
CA VAL A 391 -20.06 29.50 1.02
C VAL A 391 -21.26 30.40 1.39
N PRO A 392 -22.35 30.46 0.58
CA PRO A 392 -23.49 31.30 0.88
C PRO A 392 -24.13 31.00 2.25
N GLU A 393 -24.57 32.04 2.95
CA GLU A 393 -25.02 31.98 4.35
C GLU A 393 -26.15 30.96 4.58
N ASP A 394 -27.09 30.85 3.65
CA ASP A 394 -28.19 29.89 3.74
C ASP A 394 -27.72 28.44 3.62
N LYS A 395 -26.62 28.19 2.90
CA LYS A 395 -25.97 26.87 2.81
C LYS A 395 -25.08 26.60 4.01
N VAL A 396 -24.38 27.60 4.51
CA VAL A 396 -23.62 27.51 5.77
C VAL A 396 -24.56 27.11 6.92
N LYS A 397 -25.75 27.71 7.03
CA LYS A 397 -26.74 27.33 8.05
C LYS A 397 -27.15 25.86 7.96
N LYS A 398 -27.27 25.31 6.74
CA LYS A 398 -27.51 23.87 6.52
C LYS A 398 -26.29 23.04 6.91
N LEU A 399 -25.09 23.43 6.49
CA LEU A 399 -23.85 22.74 6.85
C LEU A 399 -23.63 22.71 8.37
N GLN A 400 -23.99 23.77 9.08
CA GLN A 400 -23.90 23.86 10.55
C GLN A 400 -24.81 22.87 11.29
N THR A 401 -25.84 22.32 10.63
CA THR A 401 -26.65 21.22 11.22
C THR A 401 -25.94 19.87 11.13
N VAL A 402 -24.88 19.75 10.32
CA VAL A 402 -24.07 18.54 10.21
C VAL A 402 -23.08 18.52 11.38
N ASN A 403 -23.14 17.46 12.19
CA ASN A 403 -22.17 17.28 13.27
C ASN A 403 -20.79 16.93 12.70
N ILE A 404 -19.74 17.46 13.31
CA ILE A 404 -18.36 17.03 13.07
C ILE A 404 -17.90 16.24 14.29
N VAL A 405 -17.34 15.05 14.10
CA VAL A 405 -16.82 14.19 15.17
C VAL A 405 -15.30 14.19 15.11
N LEU A 406 -14.64 14.51 16.22
CA LEU A 406 -13.19 14.58 16.34
C LEU A 406 -12.69 13.60 17.40
N ASP A 407 -11.93 12.61 16.95
CA ASP A 407 -11.47 11.52 17.79
C ASP A 407 -9.95 11.52 17.99
N LEU A 408 -9.51 11.04 19.16
CA LEU A 408 -8.10 10.77 19.38
C LEU A 408 -7.63 9.66 18.42
N THR A 409 -8.39 8.56 18.41
CA THR A 409 -8.28 7.41 17.49
C THR A 409 -9.64 6.70 17.40
N HIS A 410 -9.94 6.00 16.31
CA HIS A 410 -11.22 5.25 16.20
C HIS A 410 -11.05 3.86 15.55
N GLY A 411 -10.45 2.91 16.28
CA GLY A 411 -10.25 1.56 15.76
C GLY A 411 -9.35 1.54 14.54
N LYS A 412 -9.87 1.04 13.42
CA LYS A 412 -9.16 0.97 12.13
C LYS A 412 -9.46 2.15 11.20
N LEU A 413 -10.35 3.08 11.59
CA LEU A 413 -10.65 4.25 10.78
C LEU A 413 -9.45 5.20 10.76
N GLY A 414 -9.15 5.72 9.57
CA GLY A 414 -8.03 6.63 9.35
C GLY A 414 -8.42 7.88 8.56
N PRO A 415 -8.81 7.75 7.29
CA PRO A 415 -9.24 8.89 6.49
C PRO A 415 -10.42 9.64 7.12
N MET A 416 -10.40 10.96 6.97
CA MET A 416 -11.60 11.79 7.17
C MET A 416 -12.68 11.30 6.22
N GLN A 417 -13.93 11.27 6.69
CA GLN A 417 -15.02 10.74 5.89
C GLN A 417 -16.40 11.17 6.42
N TYR A 418 -17.33 11.33 5.51
CA TYR A 418 -18.76 11.43 5.79
C TYR A 418 -19.43 10.05 5.81
N HIS A 419 -20.28 9.79 6.81
CA HIS A 419 -20.98 8.50 6.97
C HIS A 419 -22.46 8.59 6.54
N PRO A 420 -22.85 8.18 5.31
CA PRO A 420 -24.22 8.39 4.84
C PRO A 420 -25.27 7.46 5.46
N GLY A 421 -24.86 6.35 6.10
CA GLY A 421 -25.80 5.37 6.64
C GLY A 421 -25.17 4.36 7.59
N ALA A 422 -26.02 3.68 8.37
CA ALA A 422 -25.61 2.83 9.50
C ALA A 422 -24.98 1.48 9.07
N GLY A 423 -25.37 0.96 7.90
CA GLY A 423 -25.08 -0.43 7.54
C GLY A 423 -23.59 -0.79 7.53
N TRP A 424 -22.75 0.08 6.97
CA TRP A 424 -21.30 -0.15 6.96
C TRP A 424 -20.70 0.00 8.37
N LEU A 425 -21.14 1.00 9.14
CA LEU A 425 -20.67 1.25 10.50
C LEU A 425 -20.91 0.03 11.40
N THR A 426 -22.15 -0.44 11.49
CA THR A 426 -22.52 -1.55 12.36
C THR A 426 -21.86 -2.86 11.94
N SER A 427 -21.76 -3.11 10.63
CA SER A 427 -21.11 -4.32 10.09
C SER A 427 -19.61 -4.37 10.37
N ASN A 428 -18.99 -3.22 10.65
CA ASN A 428 -17.56 -3.10 10.97
C ASN A 428 -17.30 -2.79 12.45
N GLY A 429 -18.31 -2.96 13.32
CA GLY A 429 -18.17 -2.75 14.76
C GLY A 429 -17.92 -1.30 15.15
N TYR A 430 -18.47 -0.36 14.39
CA TYR A 430 -18.54 1.06 14.70
C TYR A 430 -19.96 1.45 15.09
N SER A 431 -20.07 2.50 15.88
CA SER A 431 -21.35 2.96 16.40
C SER A 431 -22.19 3.65 15.32
N ALA A 432 -23.50 3.39 15.34
CA ALA A 432 -24.47 4.02 14.42
C ALA A 432 -24.69 5.51 14.74
N ASP A 433 -24.18 6.02 15.85
CA ASP A 433 -24.20 7.44 16.20
C ASP A 433 -23.31 8.32 15.32
N LEU A 434 -22.47 7.71 14.46
CA LEU A 434 -21.68 8.39 13.43
C LEU A 434 -22.47 8.64 12.14
N VAL A 435 -23.70 8.14 12.02
CA VAL A 435 -24.53 8.33 10.82
C VAL A 435 -24.83 9.82 10.58
N LYS A 436 -24.72 10.26 9.33
CA LYS A 436 -24.93 11.63 8.83
C LYS A 436 -24.02 12.69 9.48
N CYS A 437 -22.82 12.30 9.91
CA CYS A 437 -21.79 13.23 10.41
C CYS A 437 -20.53 13.21 9.55
N VAL A 438 -19.75 14.29 9.62
CA VAL A 438 -18.36 14.34 9.16
C VAL A 438 -17.47 13.82 10.29
N HIS A 439 -16.70 12.77 10.02
CA HIS A 439 -15.87 12.12 11.03
C HIS A 439 -14.39 12.33 10.73
N LEU A 440 -13.67 12.83 11.74
CA LEU A 440 -12.22 13.01 11.80
C LEU A 440 -11.66 11.94 12.77
N PRO A 441 -11.36 10.72 12.30
CA PRO A 441 -11.19 9.56 13.20
C PRO A 441 -9.87 9.54 13.96
N ARG A 442 -8.91 10.37 13.55
CA ARG A 442 -7.58 10.51 14.13
C ARG A 442 -7.16 11.97 14.13
N ILE A 443 -7.10 12.58 15.30
CA ILE A 443 -6.68 13.97 15.49
C ILE A 443 -5.29 14.26 14.90
N ASP A 444 -4.39 13.28 14.92
CA ASP A 444 -3.01 13.42 14.44
C ASP A 444 -2.92 13.59 12.91
N ASP A 445 -3.98 13.25 12.18
CA ASP A 445 -4.07 13.48 10.73
C ASP A 445 -4.68 14.83 10.38
N LEU A 446 -5.24 15.57 11.34
CA LEU A 446 -5.94 16.82 11.08
C LEU A 446 -4.96 17.99 10.83
N VAL A 447 -4.05 18.23 11.77
CA VAL A 447 -3.14 19.39 11.74
C VAL A 447 -1.85 19.02 11.04
N THR A 448 -1.89 18.92 9.71
CA THR A 448 -0.76 18.46 8.89
C THR A 448 -0.43 19.43 7.77
N LYS A 449 0.82 19.35 7.25
CA LYS A 449 1.23 20.08 6.05
C LYS A 449 0.38 19.71 4.84
N ARG A 450 -0.02 18.43 4.73
CA ARG A 450 -0.90 17.94 3.67
C ARG A 450 -2.22 18.72 3.65
N ASN A 451 -2.89 18.87 4.79
CA ASN A 451 -4.18 19.58 4.86
C ASN A 451 -4.06 21.11 4.79
N THR A 452 -2.86 21.62 4.47
CA THR A 452 -2.57 23.03 4.26
C THR A 452 -2.09 23.29 2.84
N ASN A 453 -1.18 22.45 2.33
CA ASN A 453 -0.50 22.66 1.05
C ASN A 453 -1.06 21.80 -0.08
N GLU A 454 -1.60 20.64 0.24
CA GLU A 454 -2.00 19.63 -0.74
C GLU A 454 -3.52 19.55 -0.82
N GLN A 455 -4.18 19.32 0.32
CA GLN A 455 -5.64 19.23 0.47
C GLN A 455 -6.18 20.31 1.41
N PRO A 456 -6.04 21.61 1.07
CA PRO A 456 -6.43 22.71 1.95
C PRO A 456 -7.93 22.75 2.29
N TRP A 457 -8.78 22.16 1.43
CA TRP A 457 -10.24 22.20 1.55
C TRP A 457 -10.86 20.85 1.93
N VAL A 458 -10.09 19.92 2.49
CA VAL A 458 -10.57 18.59 2.93
C VAL A 458 -11.77 18.65 3.89
N ILE A 459 -11.89 19.68 4.74
CA ILE A 459 -13.08 19.83 5.60
C ILE A 459 -14.32 20.21 4.79
N LEU A 460 -14.14 21.04 3.75
CA LEU A 460 -15.22 21.38 2.82
C LEU A 460 -15.59 20.16 1.96
N HIS A 461 -14.63 19.32 1.57
CA HIS A 461 -14.88 18.07 0.86
C HIS A 461 -15.89 17.20 1.60
N GLU A 462 -15.62 16.92 2.87
CA GLU A 462 -16.50 16.08 3.70
C GLU A 462 -17.87 16.74 3.94
N LEU A 463 -17.89 18.07 4.12
CA LEU A 463 -19.13 18.84 4.22
C LEU A 463 -19.90 18.86 2.89
N ALA A 464 -19.24 18.78 1.74
CA ALA A 464 -19.88 18.68 0.43
C ALA A 464 -20.56 17.32 0.26
N HIS A 465 -19.95 16.22 0.72
CA HIS A 465 -20.66 14.93 0.81
C HIS A 465 -21.91 15.03 1.69
N ALA A 466 -21.80 15.65 2.87
CA ALA A 466 -22.94 15.84 3.75
C ALA A 466 -24.04 16.70 3.10
N TYR A 467 -23.66 17.74 2.37
CA TYR A 467 -24.60 18.61 1.68
C TYR A 467 -25.31 17.89 0.53
N HIS A 468 -24.55 17.14 -0.27
CA HIS A 468 -25.06 16.33 -1.36
C HIS A 468 -26.06 15.28 -0.85
N ASP A 469 -25.76 14.61 0.25
CA ASP A 469 -26.66 13.62 0.85
C ASP A 469 -27.91 14.26 1.47
N GLN A 470 -27.74 15.24 2.37
CA GLN A 470 -28.79 15.68 3.28
C GLN A 470 -29.70 16.75 2.69
N PHE A 471 -29.22 17.53 1.71
CA PHE A 471 -29.97 18.69 1.20
C PHE A 471 -30.23 18.67 -0.31
N LEU A 472 -29.50 17.85 -1.07
CA LEU A 472 -29.75 17.62 -2.49
C LEU A 472 -30.32 16.22 -2.75
N GLY A 473 -29.79 15.21 -2.06
CA GLY A 473 -29.90 13.80 -2.40
C GLY A 473 -28.80 13.38 -3.38
N PHE A 474 -28.17 12.23 -3.12
CA PHE A 474 -27.11 11.67 -3.99
C PHE A 474 -27.57 11.33 -5.43
N ASP A 475 -28.88 11.36 -5.67
CA ASP A 475 -29.49 11.13 -6.96
C ASP A 475 -29.85 12.42 -7.71
N GLU A 476 -29.38 13.59 -7.23
CA GLU A 476 -29.68 14.88 -7.87
C GLU A 476 -29.27 14.90 -9.35
N PRO A 477 -30.23 14.99 -10.31
CA PRO A 477 -29.94 14.75 -11.72
C PRO A 477 -28.89 15.66 -12.32
N ARG A 478 -28.86 16.96 -11.95
CA ARG A 478 -27.87 17.90 -12.48
C ARG A 478 -26.43 17.47 -12.16
N ILE A 479 -26.19 16.93 -10.97
CA ILE A 479 -24.86 16.44 -10.55
C ILE A 479 -24.54 15.12 -11.25
N LYS A 480 -25.50 14.18 -11.33
CA LYS A 480 -25.30 12.90 -12.03
C LYS A 480 -24.98 13.11 -13.50
N ASP A 481 -25.73 13.98 -14.17
CA ASP A 481 -25.54 14.26 -15.59
C ASP A 481 -24.19 14.94 -15.84
N ALA A 482 -23.79 15.89 -14.99
CA ALA A 482 -22.46 16.50 -15.05
C ALA A 482 -21.34 15.48 -14.86
N TYR A 483 -21.47 14.59 -13.88
CA TYR A 483 -20.51 13.51 -13.63
C TYR A 483 -20.41 12.54 -14.82
N GLU A 484 -21.53 12.07 -15.35
CA GLU A 484 -21.53 11.13 -16.48
C GLU A 484 -20.97 11.78 -17.75
N ASN A 485 -21.24 13.07 -17.98
CA ASN A 485 -20.65 13.82 -19.09
C ASN A 485 -19.14 14.02 -18.90
N TYR A 486 -18.70 14.38 -17.70
CA TYR A 486 -17.27 14.50 -17.38
C TYR A 486 -16.53 13.18 -17.58
N LYS A 487 -17.10 12.08 -17.09
CA LYS A 487 -16.57 10.73 -17.29
C LYS A 487 -16.49 10.34 -18.77
N LYS A 488 -17.55 10.59 -19.55
CA LYS A 488 -17.56 10.31 -21.00
C LYS A 488 -16.57 11.17 -21.79
N SER A 489 -16.26 12.36 -21.30
CA SER A 489 -15.33 13.28 -21.98
C SER A 489 -13.88 12.78 -21.99
N GLY A 490 -13.51 11.85 -21.10
CA GLY A 490 -12.13 11.37 -20.91
C GLY A 490 -11.20 12.39 -20.26
N ARG A 491 -11.66 13.61 -19.95
CA ARG A 491 -10.83 14.67 -19.37
C ARG A 491 -10.25 14.30 -18.01
N GLY A 492 -11.00 13.52 -17.23
CA GLY A 492 -10.54 13.01 -15.93
C GLY A 492 -9.57 11.82 -16.02
N ASP A 493 -9.36 11.20 -17.18
CA ASP A 493 -8.53 9.98 -17.27
C ASP A 493 -7.04 10.27 -17.05
N MET A 494 -6.60 11.50 -17.32
CA MET A 494 -5.20 11.92 -17.20
C MET A 494 -5.06 13.42 -16.87
N THR A 495 -5.51 13.83 -15.68
CA THR A 495 -5.47 15.21 -15.18
C THR A 495 -4.20 15.51 -14.38
N LEU A 496 -3.86 16.77 -14.17
CA LEU A 496 -2.76 17.15 -13.29
C LEU A 496 -3.13 16.94 -11.81
N LEU A 497 -2.16 16.45 -11.03
CA LEU A 497 -2.18 16.41 -9.57
C LEU A 497 -1.40 17.62 -9.03
N TYR A 498 -1.65 18.04 -7.78
CA TYR A 498 -1.02 19.20 -7.12
C TYR A 498 0.52 19.23 -7.21
N ASN A 499 1.16 18.06 -7.39
CA ASN A 499 2.61 17.90 -7.52
C ASN A 499 3.11 17.90 -8.98
N GLY A 500 2.24 18.21 -9.94
CA GLY A 500 2.55 18.26 -11.38
C GLY A 500 2.51 16.92 -12.11
N LYS A 501 2.31 15.79 -11.43
CA LYS A 501 2.11 14.48 -12.08
C LYS A 501 0.78 14.46 -12.82
N ARG A 502 0.68 13.64 -13.87
CA ARG A 502 -0.60 13.33 -14.52
C ARG A 502 -1.14 11.99 -14.02
N VAL A 503 -2.38 11.99 -13.53
CA VAL A 503 -3.04 10.85 -12.89
C VAL A 503 -4.53 10.82 -13.27
N LYS A 504 -5.21 9.71 -13.00
CA LYS A 504 -6.67 9.65 -13.09
C LYS A 504 -7.29 10.50 -11.98
N HIS A 505 -8.23 11.38 -12.33
CA HIS A 505 -8.89 12.27 -11.38
C HIS A 505 -9.77 11.48 -10.40
N TYR A 506 -9.67 11.81 -9.11
CA TYR A 506 -10.48 11.18 -8.07
C TYR A 506 -12.00 11.30 -8.27
N ALA A 507 -12.44 12.41 -8.87
CA ALA A 507 -13.83 12.65 -9.28
C ALA A 507 -14.42 11.56 -10.21
N LEU A 508 -13.62 10.71 -10.84
CA LEU A 508 -14.11 9.59 -11.66
C LEU A 508 -14.56 8.36 -10.85
N THR A 509 -14.49 8.41 -9.51
CA THR A 509 -14.87 7.29 -8.64
C THR A 509 -16.39 7.10 -8.60
N ASN A 510 -17.14 8.17 -8.38
CA ASN A 510 -18.60 8.22 -8.39
C ASN A 510 -19.08 9.69 -8.38
N GLN A 511 -20.39 9.92 -8.52
CA GLN A 511 -20.95 11.27 -8.52
C GLN A 511 -20.80 12.01 -7.18
N MET A 512 -20.60 11.29 -6.07
CA MET A 512 -20.39 11.90 -4.74
C MET A 512 -18.99 12.51 -4.65
N GLU A 513 -17.95 11.78 -5.06
CA GLU A 513 -16.57 12.30 -5.14
C GLU A 513 -16.48 13.42 -6.17
N PHE A 514 -17.13 13.26 -7.33
CA PHE A 514 -17.21 14.31 -8.34
C PHE A 514 -17.73 15.62 -7.76
N PHE A 515 -18.83 15.58 -7.01
CA PHE A 515 -19.39 16.79 -6.42
C PHE A 515 -18.46 17.41 -5.37
N ALA A 516 -17.82 16.61 -4.52
CA ALA A 516 -16.93 17.10 -3.46
C ALA A 516 -15.66 17.73 -4.04
N GLU A 517 -14.96 17.01 -4.93
CA GLU A 517 -13.77 17.48 -5.65
C GLU A 517 -14.01 18.79 -6.40
N MET A 518 -15.09 18.84 -7.18
CA MET A 518 -15.41 20.02 -7.96
C MET A 518 -15.84 21.20 -7.07
N THR A 519 -16.43 20.92 -5.89
CA THR A 519 -16.74 21.95 -4.88
C THR A 519 -15.48 22.55 -4.28
N GLU A 520 -14.42 21.76 -4.03
CA GLU A 520 -13.13 22.29 -3.59
C GLU A 520 -12.54 23.25 -4.63
N ALA A 521 -12.52 22.87 -5.90
CA ALA A 521 -12.07 23.74 -6.99
C ALA A 521 -12.93 25.02 -7.09
N TYR A 522 -14.24 24.93 -6.86
CA TYR A 522 -15.17 26.04 -7.02
C TYR A 522 -15.03 27.15 -5.96
N PHE A 523 -14.81 26.78 -4.70
CA PHE A 523 -14.68 27.72 -3.59
C PHE A 523 -13.24 28.01 -3.19
N GLY A 524 -12.31 27.13 -3.56
CA GLY A 524 -10.98 27.10 -3.00
C GLY A 524 -9.94 26.53 -3.94
N SER A 525 -9.17 25.57 -3.43
CA SER A 525 -8.15 24.84 -4.17
C SER A 525 -8.37 23.34 -4.03
N ASN A 526 -8.47 22.65 -5.17
CA ASN A 526 -8.46 21.20 -5.25
C ASN A 526 -7.02 20.67 -5.40
N ASP A 527 -6.81 19.39 -5.11
CA ASP A 527 -5.53 18.70 -5.32
C ASP A 527 -5.41 18.07 -6.72
N PHE A 528 -6.50 18.04 -7.50
CA PHE A 528 -6.53 17.68 -8.92
C PHE A 528 -6.95 18.87 -9.79
N PHE A 529 -6.43 18.93 -11.03
CA PHE A 529 -6.90 19.90 -12.01
C PHE A 529 -8.35 19.56 -12.46
N PRO A 530 -9.26 20.56 -12.51
CA PRO A 530 -9.01 21.99 -12.29
C PRO A 530 -8.76 22.33 -10.82
N PHE A 531 -7.64 23.01 -10.52
CA PHE A 531 -7.19 23.24 -9.16
C PHE A 531 -7.96 24.37 -8.49
N ASN A 532 -8.50 25.31 -9.26
CA ASN A 532 -9.17 26.48 -8.70
C ASN A 532 -10.36 26.90 -9.58
N ARG A 533 -11.09 27.90 -9.10
CA ARG A 533 -12.32 28.37 -9.72
C ARG A 533 -12.13 28.89 -11.14
N ALA A 534 -11.02 29.57 -11.41
CA ALA A 534 -10.73 30.14 -12.72
C ALA A 534 -10.50 29.01 -13.75
N GLU A 535 -9.66 28.04 -13.38
CA GLU A 535 -9.40 26.85 -14.20
C GLU A 535 -10.67 26.02 -14.40
N LEU A 536 -11.48 25.84 -13.36
CA LEU A 536 -12.75 25.12 -13.46
C LEU A 536 -13.71 25.80 -14.44
N LYS A 537 -13.81 27.13 -14.38
CA LYS A 537 -14.66 27.91 -15.29
C LYS A 537 -14.17 27.85 -16.74
N GLU A 538 -12.86 27.86 -16.95
CA GLU A 538 -12.25 27.85 -18.29
C GLU A 538 -12.30 26.46 -18.93
N SER A 539 -11.86 25.43 -18.20
CA SER A 539 -11.73 24.07 -18.73
C SER A 539 -13.04 23.28 -18.70
N GLU A 540 -13.90 23.54 -17.70
CA GLU A 540 -15.13 22.79 -17.44
C GLU A 540 -16.34 23.73 -17.21
N PRO A 541 -16.68 24.63 -18.15
CA PRO A 541 -17.70 25.66 -17.96
C PRO A 541 -19.09 25.09 -17.59
N GLN A 542 -19.45 23.91 -18.10
CA GLN A 542 -20.72 23.26 -17.76
C GLN A 542 -20.74 22.78 -16.30
N ILE A 543 -19.62 22.24 -15.80
CA ILE A 543 -19.48 21.82 -14.40
C ILE A 543 -19.51 23.05 -13.50
N TYR A 544 -18.81 24.12 -13.88
CA TYR A 544 -18.87 25.40 -13.19
C TYR A 544 -20.30 25.91 -13.03
N GLU A 545 -21.11 25.88 -14.10
CA GLU A 545 -22.51 26.31 -14.04
C GLU A 545 -23.37 25.41 -13.14
N VAL A 546 -23.15 24.09 -13.16
CA VAL A 546 -23.85 23.18 -12.25
C VAL A 546 -23.55 23.51 -10.79
N LEU A 547 -22.29 23.76 -10.44
CA LEU A 547 -21.91 24.15 -9.08
C LEU A 547 -22.42 25.54 -8.72
N ASN A 548 -22.35 26.50 -9.64
CA ASN A 548 -22.89 27.83 -9.45
C ASN A 548 -24.39 27.79 -9.13
N ASN A 549 -25.15 27.02 -9.91
CA ASN A 549 -26.57 26.83 -9.68
C ASN A 549 -26.84 26.03 -8.40
N THR A 550 -25.98 25.11 -8.01
CA THR A 550 -26.18 24.28 -6.80
C THR A 550 -25.92 25.09 -5.53
N TRP A 551 -24.83 25.85 -5.51
CA TRP A 551 -24.38 26.57 -4.33
C TRP A 551 -25.03 27.96 -4.18
N ASN A 552 -25.27 28.68 -5.28
CA ASN A 552 -25.79 30.06 -5.22
C ASN A 552 -27.29 30.20 -5.47
N SER A 553 -27.99 29.16 -5.91
CA SER A 553 -29.46 29.26 -6.01
C SER A 553 -30.07 29.47 -4.63
N PRO A 554 -31.01 30.40 -4.46
CA PRO A 554 -31.73 30.57 -3.20
C PRO A 554 -32.31 29.22 -2.76
N SER A 555 -32.18 28.88 -1.47
CA SER A 555 -32.92 27.74 -0.96
C SER A 555 -34.41 27.97 -1.21
N THR A 556 -35.03 27.13 -2.04
CA THR A 556 -36.49 27.15 -2.21
C THR A 556 -37.09 26.94 -0.83
N LYS A 557 -37.86 27.91 -0.35
CA LYS A 557 -38.68 27.73 0.86
C LYS A 557 -39.61 26.55 0.57
N LYS A 558 -39.33 25.40 1.16
CA LYS A 558 -40.34 24.35 1.35
C LYS A 558 -41.10 24.66 2.63
#